data_AF-A0A4Q9DC36-F1
#
_entry.id   AF-A0A4Q9DC36-F1
#
_cell.length_a   1.000
_cell.length_b   1.000
_cell.length_c   1.000
_cell.angle_alpha   90.00
_cell.angle_beta   90.00
_cell.angle_gamma   90.00
#
_symmetry.space_group_name_H-M   'P 1'
#
loop_
_entity.id
_entity.type
_entity.pdbx_description
1 polymer ?
#
loop_
_entity_poly.entity_id
_entity_poly.type
_entity_poly.pdbx_seq_one_letter_code
_entity_poly.pdbx_strand_id
1 'polypeptide(L)' 'MNRKRVRRLMHLMGLKAFYPKPNLSERFHTQCACPYLLHGLTIDRPNQV' A
#
# COMPACT_ATOMS: atom_id res chain seq x y z
N MET A 1 20.06 -26.21 14.74
CA MET A 1 20.10 -24.78 15.11
C MET A 1 18.88 -24.41 15.95
N ASN A 2 19.07 -23.97 17.21
CA ASN A 2 17.97 -23.82 18.19
C ASN A 2 17.29 -22.44 18.13
N ARG A 3 16.30 -22.27 17.24
CA ARG A 3 15.53 -21.02 17.06
C ARG A 3 14.97 -20.41 18.36
N LYS A 4 14.58 -21.26 19.32
CA LYS A 4 14.02 -20.84 20.62
C LYS A 4 15.04 -20.10 21.49
N ARG A 5 16.30 -20.57 21.52
CA ARG A 5 17.37 -19.97 22.34
C ARG A 5 17.74 -18.58 21.83
N VAL A 6 17.91 -18.46 20.51
CA VAL A 6 18.23 -17.18 19.85
C VAL A 6 17.14 -16.14 20.10
N ARG A 7 15.85 -16.52 19.97
CA ARG A 7 14.72 -15.62 20.23
C ARG A 7 14.70 -15.10 21.68
N ARG A 8 14.98 -15.96 22.66
CA ARG A 8 15.03 -15.55 24.08
C ARG A 8 16.15 -14.54 24.33
N LEU A 9 17.33 -14.76 23.75
CA LEU A 9 18.46 -13.85 23.87
C LEU A 9 18.17 -12.48 23.24
N MET A 10 17.58 -12.45 22.05
CA MET A 10 17.17 -11.18 21.40
C MET A 10 16.20 -10.38 22.28
N HIS A 11 15.27 -11.06 22.97
CA HIS A 11 14.32 -10.40 23.87
C HIS A 11 15.00 -9.83 25.12
N LEU A 12 15.91 -10.59 25.75
CA LEU A 12 16.67 -10.12 26.92
C LEU A 12 17.58 -8.94 26.59
N MET A 13 18.14 -8.92 25.38
CA MET A 13 18.98 -7.83 24.88
C MET A 13 18.17 -6.64 24.34
N GLY A 14 16.83 -6.69 24.35
CA GLY A 14 15.98 -5.64 23.80
C GLY A 14 16.05 -5.49 22.28
N LEU A 15 16.62 -6.45 21.58
CA LEU A 15 16.79 -6.43 20.12
C LEU A 15 15.48 -6.81 19.44
N LYS A 16 14.79 -5.81 18.87
CA LYS A 16 13.58 -5.99 18.07
C LYS A 16 13.88 -5.71 16.61
N ALA A 17 13.47 -6.61 15.73
CA ALA A 17 13.55 -6.36 14.30
C ALA A 17 12.46 -5.37 13.88
N PHE A 18 12.86 -4.31 13.17
CA PHE A 18 11.96 -3.35 12.54
C PHE A 18 11.84 -3.70 11.07
N TYR A 19 10.85 -4.52 10.72
CA TYR A 19 10.54 -4.82 9.32
C TYR A 19 9.50 -3.83 8.81
N PRO A 20 9.54 -3.46 7.52
CA PRO A 20 8.47 -2.65 6.92
C PRO A 20 7.15 -3.40 7.06
N LYS A 21 6.14 -2.75 7.65
CA LYS A 21 4.77 -3.24 7.64
C LYS A 21 4.23 -3.10 6.20
N PRO A 22 3.33 -3.98 5.72
CA PRO A 22 2.66 -3.74 4.45
C PRO A 22 2.02 -2.35 4.45
N ASN A 23 2.42 -1.51 3.48
CA ASN A 23 1.90 -0.17 3.25
C ASN A 23 0.46 -0.29 2.74
N LEU A 24 -0.51 -0.25 3.66
CA LEU A 24 -1.93 -0.32 3.31
C LEU A 24 -2.41 0.91 2.51
N SER A 25 -1.71 2.04 2.63
CA SER A 25 -1.94 3.27 1.85
C SER A 25 -1.52 3.15 0.39
N GLU A 26 -0.53 2.30 0.08
CA GLU A 26 -0.03 2.14 -1.30
C GLU A 26 -0.88 1.20 -2.15
N ARG A 27 -1.75 0.39 -1.53
CA ARG A 27 -2.64 -0.54 -2.25
C ARG A 27 -3.64 0.14 -3.20
N PHE A 28 -3.95 1.42 -2.98
CA PHE A 28 -4.94 2.17 -3.78
C PHE A 28 -4.31 3.07 -4.85
N HIS A 29 -2.98 3.19 -4.93
CA HIS A 29 -2.34 4.10 -5.88
C HIS A 29 -2.54 3.68 -7.34
N THR A 30 -2.75 2.39 -7.60
CA THR A 30 -3.08 1.87 -8.94
C THR A 30 -4.50 2.21 -9.40
N GLN A 31 -5.38 2.66 -8.51
CA GLN A 31 -6.77 3.00 -8.82
C GLN A 31 -7.02 4.51 -8.92
N CYS A 32 -6.03 5.35 -8.62
CA CYS A 32 -6.10 6.79 -8.83
C CYS A 32 -5.77 7.18 -10.28
N ALA A 33 -6.39 6.50 -11.24
CA ALA A 33 -6.46 6.95 -12.62
C ALA A 33 -7.88 7.50 -12.86
N CYS A 34 -8.12 8.73 -12.42
CA CYS A 34 -9.34 9.47 -12.79
C CYS A 34 -8.96 10.68 -13.64
N PRO A 35 -8.56 10.51 -14.92
CA PRO A 35 -8.34 11.66 -15.78
C PRO A 35 -9.65 12.36 -16.14
N TYR A 36 -10.79 11.68 -16.31
CA TYR A 36 -12.11 12.33 -16.46
C TYR A 36 -13.25 11.39 -16.03
N LEU A 37 -14.11 11.83 -15.11
CA LEU A 37 -15.35 11.13 -14.73
C LEU A 37 -16.45 11.33 -15.78
N LEU A 38 -16.16 11.09 -17.07
CA LEU A 38 -17.13 11.18 -18.17
C LEU A 38 -17.83 9.84 -18.43
N HIS A 39 -17.99 9.01 -17.40
CA HIS A 39 -18.62 7.71 -17.54
C HIS A 39 -20.13 7.90 -17.76
N GLY A 40 -20.59 7.76 -19.01
CA GLY A 40 -22.00 7.89 -19.40
C GLY A 40 -22.41 9.25 -19.96
N LEU A 41 -21.46 10.14 -20.29
CA LEU A 41 -21.76 11.44 -20.88
C LEU A 41 -21.73 11.37 -22.43
N THR A 42 -22.89 11.53 -23.06
CA THR A 42 -22.99 11.64 -24.53
C THR A 42 -22.56 13.04 -24.98
N ILE A 43 -21.61 13.11 -25.91
CA ILE A 43 -21.08 14.36 -26.46
C ILE A 43 -21.84 14.66 -27.75
N ASP A 44 -22.82 15.57 -27.69
CA ASP A 44 -23.73 15.83 -28.82
C ASP A 44 -23.36 17.09 -29.62
N ARG A 45 -22.34 17.87 -29.20
CA ARG A 45 -21.94 19.13 -29.85
C ARG A 45 -20.44 19.38 -29.83
N PRO A 46 -19.89 20.12 -30.81
CA PRO A 46 -18.49 20.52 -30.81
C PRO A 46 -18.16 21.43 -29.62
N ASN A 47 -16.96 21.27 -29.04
CA ASN A 47 -16.47 21.90 -27.79
C ASN A 47 -17.25 21.51 -26.53
N GLN A 48 -17.54 20.22 -26.35
CA GLN A 48 -18.02 19.69 -25.08
C GLN A 48 -16.87 18.90 -24.43
N VAL A 49 -16.37 19.49 -23.33
CA VAL A 49 -15.17 19.21 -22.50
C VAL A 49 -13.87 19.81 -23.03
#